data_AF-A0A0L1INM0-F1
#
_entry.id   AF-A0A0L1INM0-F1
#
_cell.length_a   1.000
_cell.length_b   1.000
_cell.length_c   1.000
_cell.angle_alpha   90.00
_cell.angle_beta   90.00
_cell.angle_gamma   90.00
#
_symmetry.space_group_name_H-M   'P 1'
#
loop_
_entity.id
_entity.type
_entity.pdbx_description
1 polymer ?
#
loop_
_entity_poly.entity_id
_entity_poly.type
_entity_poly.pdbx_seq_one_letter_code
_entity_poly.pdbx_strand_id
1 'polypeptide(L)'
;MIASASGIVGNRGQANYAAGNTFQDAFARHLVKNGQRAATIDLSFVTTVGYSVELPESLTRHIKSSVGQVEEEEIHALVEYYINPCNSLTETTCQLAFGLVPEATFHDRRVPVPAYMKYPLFTHLRDTSDPQEHQQTEHNKDYNLSALLSAAQSREIAAALTQDAIQKQLAYMINYSEDDIDSVKSIKGSEVDSIVAMELRTWLVKELGADITMTDMMTWGSLADLSESVVNSSKFVRVSK
;
A
#
# COMPACT_ATOMS: atom_id res chain seq x y z
N MET A 1 17.60 -19.86 -0.12
CA MET A 1 17.11 -19.03 -1.25
C MET A 1 16.49 -17.79 -0.65
N ILE A 2 16.69 -16.63 -1.29
CA ILE A 2 16.13 -15.36 -0.82
C ILE A 2 14.92 -15.05 -1.70
N ALA A 3 13.76 -15.04 -1.08
CA ALA A 3 12.46 -14.78 -1.66
C ALA A 3 11.86 -13.51 -1.02
N SER A 4 10.61 -13.21 -1.32
CA SER A 4 9.93 -12.03 -0.79
C SER A 4 8.57 -12.39 -0.23
N ALA A 5 8.22 -11.74 0.87
CA ALA A 5 6.91 -11.80 1.51
C ALA A 5 5.76 -11.46 0.53
N SER A 6 6.03 -10.75 -0.58
CA SER A 6 5.06 -10.53 -1.67
C SER A 6 4.48 -11.82 -2.25
N GLY A 7 5.19 -12.96 -2.18
CA GLY A 7 4.65 -14.28 -2.54
C GLY A 7 3.56 -14.78 -1.58
N ILE A 8 3.53 -14.25 -0.36
CA ILE A 8 2.62 -14.65 0.73
C ILE A 8 1.47 -13.65 0.87
N VAL A 9 1.78 -12.36 0.96
CA VAL A 9 0.78 -11.30 1.17
C VAL A 9 0.20 -10.74 -0.13
N GLY A 10 0.89 -10.96 -1.25
CA GLY A 10 0.58 -10.34 -2.54
C GLY A 10 1.03 -8.88 -2.62
N ASN A 11 1.37 -8.42 -3.82
CA ASN A 11 1.57 -7.00 -4.09
C ASN A 11 1.07 -6.64 -5.49
N ARG A 12 0.37 -5.51 -5.61
CA ARG A 12 -0.21 -5.07 -6.89
C ARG A 12 0.93 -4.77 -7.87
N GLY A 13 0.75 -5.19 -9.13
CA GLY A 13 1.77 -5.02 -10.18
C GLY A 13 2.96 -5.98 -10.10
N GLN A 14 3.04 -6.87 -9.10
CA GLN A 14 4.17 -7.78 -8.88
C GLN A 14 3.80 -9.26 -9.04
N ALA A 15 2.81 -9.61 -9.87
CA ALA A 15 2.33 -10.98 -10.02
C ALA A 15 3.42 -11.95 -10.53
N ASN A 16 4.24 -11.52 -11.49
CA ASN A 16 5.38 -12.28 -12.01
C ASN A 16 6.47 -12.50 -10.94
N TYR A 17 6.76 -11.46 -10.15
CA TYR A 17 7.71 -11.52 -9.04
C TYR A 17 7.21 -12.48 -7.95
N ALA A 18 5.96 -12.35 -7.53
CA ALA A 18 5.31 -13.25 -6.58
C ALA A 18 5.30 -14.72 -7.06
N ALA A 19 5.07 -14.96 -8.35
CA ALA A 19 5.16 -16.31 -8.93
C ALA A 19 6.58 -16.90 -8.82
N GLY A 20 7.61 -16.08 -9.03
CA GLY A 20 9.01 -16.50 -8.82
C GLY A 20 9.31 -16.85 -7.36
N ASN A 21 8.85 -16.03 -6.42
CA ASN A 21 9.05 -16.25 -4.98
C ASN A 21 8.33 -17.54 -4.51
N THR A 22 7.06 -17.69 -4.85
CA THR A 22 6.27 -18.88 -4.51
C THR A 22 6.80 -20.17 -5.15
N PHE A 23 7.43 -20.08 -6.33
CA PHE A 23 8.17 -21.22 -6.89
C PHE A 23 9.37 -21.60 -6.02
N GLN A 24 10.17 -20.64 -5.56
CA GLN A 24 11.30 -20.93 -4.67
C GLN A 24 10.82 -21.61 -3.38
N ASP A 25 9.70 -21.16 -2.81
CA ASP A 25 9.12 -21.75 -1.59
C ASP A 25 8.68 -23.20 -1.81
N ALA A 26 7.98 -23.47 -2.91
CA ALA A 26 7.59 -24.81 -3.29
C ALA A 26 8.82 -25.70 -3.57
N PHE A 27 9.85 -25.12 -4.20
CA PHE A 27 11.07 -25.84 -4.53
C PHE A 27 11.91 -26.19 -3.29
N ALA A 28 12.02 -25.29 -2.30
CA ALA A 28 12.66 -25.59 -1.03
C ALA A 28 11.95 -26.75 -0.30
N ARG A 29 10.62 -26.70 -0.22
CA ARG A 29 9.83 -27.80 0.36
C ARG A 29 10.03 -29.12 -0.38
N HIS A 30 10.08 -29.08 -1.72
CA HIS A 30 10.35 -30.26 -2.54
C HIS A 30 11.75 -30.85 -2.26
N LEU A 31 12.77 -30.01 -2.15
CA LEU A 31 14.13 -30.43 -1.83
C LEU A 31 14.19 -31.07 -0.43
N VAL A 32 13.60 -30.43 0.58
CA VAL A 32 13.57 -30.96 1.96
C VAL A 32 12.82 -32.27 2.05
N LYS A 33 11.69 -32.40 1.36
CA LYS A 33 10.95 -33.66 1.22
C LYS A 33 11.82 -34.80 0.64
N ASN A 34 12.75 -34.47 -0.26
CA ASN A 34 13.69 -35.41 -0.87
C ASN A 34 15.01 -35.56 -0.10
N GLY A 35 15.06 -35.13 1.17
CA GLY A 35 16.24 -35.26 2.03
C GLY A 35 17.36 -34.27 1.73
N GLN A 36 17.12 -33.26 0.88
CA GLN A 36 18.07 -32.19 0.61
C GLN A 36 17.88 -31.04 1.59
N ARG A 37 18.98 -30.45 2.06
CA ARG A 37 18.91 -29.28 2.95
C ARG A 37 18.66 -28.02 2.12
N ALA A 38 17.46 -27.45 2.20
CA ALA A 38 17.11 -26.21 1.52
C ALA A 38 16.17 -25.38 2.39
N ALA A 39 16.21 -24.05 2.20
CA ALA A 39 15.25 -23.15 2.82
C ALA A 39 14.99 -21.90 1.96
N THR A 40 13.83 -21.28 2.15
CA THR A 40 13.51 -19.93 1.67
C THR A 40 13.33 -18.96 2.83
N ILE A 41 13.78 -17.73 2.61
CA ILE A 41 13.53 -16.59 3.50
C ILE A 41 12.76 -15.57 2.67
N ASP A 42 11.47 -15.43 2.95
CA ASP A 42 10.54 -14.48 2.34
C ASP A 42 10.66 -13.13 3.04
N LEU A 43 11.52 -12.27 2.52
CA LEU A 43 11.82 -10.98 3.13
C LEU A 43 10.74 -9.93 2.80
N SER A 44 10.42 -9.11 3.80
CA SER A 44 9.77 -7.81 3.61
C SER A 44 10.79 -6.79 3.06
N PHE A 45 10.55 -5.49 3.22
CA PHE A 45 11.40 -4.45 2.66
C PHE A 45 12.72 -4.31 3.40
N VAL A 46 13.81 -4.68 2.72
CA VAL A 46 15.18 -4.54 3.24
C VAL A 46 15.58 -3.07 3.18
N THR A 47 16.03 -2.47 4.27
CA THR A 47 16.16 -1.01 4.41
C THR A 47 17.58 -0.47 4.29
N THR A 48 18.60 -1.30 4.51
CA THR A 48 20.00 -0.89 4.63
C THR A 48 20.82 -1.15 3.38
N VAL A 49 20.42 -2.12 2.56
CA VAL A 49 21.19 -2.60 1.39
C VAL A 49 20.29 -3.03 0.24
N GLY A 50 20.89 -3.14 -0.95
CA GLY A 50 20.24 -3.68 -2.15
C GLY A 50 19.29 -2.69 -2.81
N TYR A 51 18.17 -3.19 -3.32
CA TYR A 51 17.23 -2.41 -4.13
C TYR A 51 16.74 -1.11 -3.46
N SER A 52 16.57 -1.11 -2.14
CA SER A 52 16.02 0.03 -1.40
C SER A 52 16.94 1.25 -1.33
N VAL A 53 18.27 1.07 -1.41
CA VAL A 53 19.22 2.18 -1.39
C VAL A 53 19.38 2.84 -2.76
N GLU A 54 18.91 2.19 -3.82
CA GLU A 54 18.86 2.73 -5.18
C GLU A 54 17.56 3.51 -5.46
N LEU A 55 16.55 3.37 -4.60
CA LEU A 55 15.27 4.05 -4.74
C LEU A 55 15.33 5.52 -4.28
N PRO A 56 14.54 6.41 -4.90
CA PRO A 56 14.35 7.77 -4.40
C PRO A 56 13.87 7.78 -2.95
N GLU A 57 14.40 8.70 -2.14
CA GLU A 57 14.11 8.76 -0.70
C GLU A 57 12.61 8.87 -0.39
N SER A 58 11.86 9.62 -1.21
CA SER A 58 10.40 9.75 -1.09
C SER A 58 9.68 8.42 -1.24
N LEU A 59 10.07 7.61 -2.22
CA LEU A 59 9.52 6.28 -2.45
C LEU A 59 9.91 5.31 -1.33
N THR A 60 11.17 5.34 -0.91
CA THR A 60 11.66 4.52 0.21
C THR A 60 10.90 4.84 1.50
N ARG A 61 10.62 6.11 1.78
CA ARG A 61 9.82 6.54 2.94
C ARG A 61 8.39 6.01 2.88
N HIS A 62 7.75 6.06 1.72
CA HIS A 62 6.40 5.52 1.50
C HIS A 62 6.33 3.99 1.69
N ILE A 63 7.32 3.27 1.16
CA ILE A 63 7.36 1.81 1.33
C ILE A 63 7.60 1.48 2.81
N LYS A 64 8.56 2.15 3.47
CA LYS A 64 8.89 1.91 4.89
C LYS A 64 7.71 2.11 5.86
N SER A 65 6.77 3.01 5.56
CA SER A 65 5.57 3.17 6.38
C SER A 65 4.56 2.04 6.15
N SER A 66 4.49 1.51 4.92
CA SER A 66 3.46 0.57 4.48
C SER A 66 3.84 -0.91 4.61
N VAL A 67 5.07 -1.23 4.99
CA VAL A 67 5.51 -2.61 5.24
C VAL A 67 6.46 -2.70 6.43
N GLY A 68 6.70 -3.92 6.93
CA GLY A 68 7.76 -4.14 7.90
C GLY A 68 9.13 -3.99 7.27
N GLN A 69 10.05 -3.47 8.07
CA GLN A 69 11.42 -3.16 7.67
C GLN A 69 12.32 -4.31 8.12
N VAL A 70 13.33 -4.62 7.31
CA VAL A 70 14.32 -5.66 7.59
C VAL A 70 15.71 -5.07 7.38
N GLU A 71 16.56 -5.21 8.38
CA GLU A 71 17.94 -4.74 8.34
C GLU A 71 18.89 -5.85 7.87
N GLU A 72 20.08 -5.48 7.37
CA GLU A 72 21.06 -6.43 6.82
C GLU A 72 21.54 -7.44 7.86
N GLU A 73 21.78 -6.99 9.09
CA GLU A 73 22.24 -7.84 10.18
C GLU A 73 21.23 -8.94 10.52
N GLU A 74 19.93 -8.64 10.40
CA GLU A 74 18.86 -9.63 10.59
C GLU A 74 18.90 -10.69 9.49
N ILE A 75 19.14 -10.29 8.25
CA ILE A 75 19.28 -11.23 7.12
C ILE A 75 20.50 -12.13 7.34
N HIS A 76 21.63 -11.58 7.75
CA HIS A 76 22.82 -12.37 8.05
C HIS A 76 22.56 -13.40 9.16
N ALA A 77 21.89 -13.00 10.24
CA ALA A 77 21.51 -13.91 11.33
C ALA A 77 20.58 -15.03 10.85
N LEU A 78 19.61 -14.72 9.98
CA LEU A 78 18.71 -15.72 9.39
C LEU A 78 19.47 -16.69 8.48
N VAL A 79 20.37 -16.18 7.64
CA VAL A 79 21.21 -17.02 6.78
C VAL A 79 22.07 -17.95 7.62
N GLU A 80 22.74 -17.44 8.66
CA GLU A 80 23.54 -18.23 9.59
C GLU A 80 22.72 -19.34 10.27
N TYR A 81 21.51 -19.02 10.71
CA TYR A 81 20.58 -19.99 11.28
C TYR A 81 20.26 -21.12 10.28
N TYR A 82 19.93 -20.80 9.02
CA TYR A 82 19.53 -21.81 8.03
C TYR A 82 20.69 -22.67 7.52
N ILE A 83 21.90 -22.12 7.41
CA ILE A 83 23.09 -22.89 6.99
C ILE A 83 23.64 -23.79 8.11
N ASN A 84 23.36 -23.48 9.38
CA ASN A 84 23.88 -24.26 10.50
C ASN A 84 23.35 -25.71 10.49
N PRO A 85 24.20 -26.73 10.30
CA PRO A 85 23.78 -28.13 10.21
C PRO A 85 23.05 -28.66 11.44
N CYS A 86 23.27 -28.05 12.61
CA CYS A 86 22.63 -28.44 13.86
C CYS A 86 21.12 -28.13 13.88
N ASN A 87 20.66 -27.19 13.04
CA ASN A 87 19.24 -26.85 12.95
C ASN A 87 18.52 -27.84 12.01
N SER A 88 17.41 -28.42 12.47
CA SER A 88 16.60 -29.32 11.63
C SER A 88 15.71 -28.55 10.66
N LEU A 89 15.81 -28.87 9.37
CA LEU A 89 14.90 -28.35 8.34
C LEU A 89 13.91 -29.44 7.95
N THR A 90 12.64 -29.10 8.04
CA THR A 90 11.49 -29.94 7.69
C THR A 90 10.67 -29.23 6.63
N GLU A 91 9.75 -29.92 5.96
CA GLU A 91 8.83 -29.30 5.00
C GLU A 91 8.05 -28.11 5.59
N THR A 92 7.87 -28.06 6.92
CA THR A 92 7.17 -26.99 7.64
C THR A 92 8.08 -25.90 8.19
N THR A 93 9.39 -26.13 8.27
CA THR A 93 10.35 -25.17 8.86
C THR A 93 11.36 -24.62 7.85
N CYS A 94 11.31 -25.10 6.61
CA CYS A 94 12.20 -24.67 5.53
C CYS A 94 11.77 -23.37 4.83
N GLN A 95 10.70 -22.72 5.28
CA GLN A 95 10.24 -21.45 4.75
C GLN A 95 9.94 -20.50 5.90
N LEU A 96 10.44 -19.26 5.80
CA LEU A 96 10.19 -18.22 6.80
C LEU A 96 9.78 -16.91 6.12
N ALA A 97 8.59 -16.42 6.44
CA ALA A 97 8.20 -15.04 6.17
C ALA A 97 8.70 -14.12 7.28
N PHE A 98 9.58 -13.17 6.91
CA PHE A 98 10.25 -12.28 7.86
C PHE A 98 9.95 -10.80 7.56
N GLY A 99 9.75 -10.02 8.62
CA GLY A 99 9.40 -8.61 8.51
C GLY A 99 7.91 -8.34 8.23
N LEU A 100 7.01 -9.27 8.57
CA LEU A 100 5.59 -8.96 8.67
C LEU A 100 5.30 -8.31 10.03
N VAL A 101 4.58 -7.18 10.03
CA VAL A 101 4.30 -6.42 11.25
C VAL A 101 2.84 -6.58 11.69
N PRO A 102 2.54 -6.48 13.00
CA PRO A 102 1.18 -6.50 13.49
C PRO A 102 0.31 -5.36 12.95
N GLU A 103 -1.00 -5.55 13.00
CA GLU A 103 -2.00 -4.53 12.64
C GLU A 103 -1.80 -3.21 13.40
N ALA A 104 -1.46 -3.29 14.69
CA ALA A 104 -1.15 -2.12 15.53
C ALA A 104 -0.06 -1.22 14.92
N THR A 105 0.94 -1.79 14.25
CA THR A 105 2.01 -1.01 13.62
C THR A 105 1.50 -0.12 12.49
N PHE A 106 0.45 -0.52 11.76
CA PHE A 106 -0.14 0.32 10.71
C PHE A 106 -0.92 1.48 11.32
N HIS A 107 -1.65 1.23 12.41
CA HIS A 107 -2.34 2.27 13.19
C HIS A 107 -1.36 3.30 13.76
N ASP A 108 -0.28 2.85 14.40
CA ASP A 108 0.77 3.72 14.94
C ASP A 108 1.40 4.62 13.85
N ARG A 109 1.56 4.06 12.66
CA ARG A 109 2.10 4.76 11.49
C ARG A 109 1.06 5.60 10.75
N ARG A 110 -0.21 5.58 11.18
CA ARG A 110 -1.35 6.27 10.55
C ARG A 110 -1.50 5.93 9.07
N VAL A 111 -1.26 4.66 8.72
CA VAL A 111 -1.45 4.15 7.36
C VAL A 111 -2.60 3.13 7.35
N PRO A 112 -3.36 3.01 6.24
CA PRO A 112 -4.41 2.02 6.11
C PRO A 112 -3.89 0.60 6.30
N VAL A 113 -4.64 -0.20 7.07
CA VAL A 113 -4.35 -1.62 7.27
C VAL A 113 -4.49 -2.37 5.93
N PRO A 114 -3.46 -3.12 5.48
CA PRO A 114 -3.52 -3.86 4.24
C PRO A 114 -4.63 -4.91 4.20
N ALA A 115 -5.25 -5.09 3.03
CA ALA A 115 -6.38 -6.01 2.86
C ALA A 115 -6.05 -7.48 3.21
N TYR A 116 -4.79 -7.90 3.03
CA TYR A 116 -4.37 -9.27 3.35
C TYR A 116 -4.55 -9.60 4.84
N MET A 117 -4.54 -8.60 5.73
CA MET A 117 -4.75 -8.82 7.17
C MET A 117 -6.10 -9.49 7.43
N LYS A 118 -7.12 -9.27 6.58
CA LYS A 118 -8.44 -9.89 6.70
C LYS A 118 -8.46 -11.39 6.36
N TYR A 119 -7.38 -11.96 5.81
CA TYR A 119 -7.32 -13.39 5.53
C TYR A 119 -7.03 -14.22 6.80
N PRO A 120 -7.63 -15.42 6.93
CA PRO A 120 -7.45 -16.29 8.11
C PRO A 120 -5.99 -16.62 8.44
N LEU A 121 -5.11 -16.62 7.43
CA LEU A 121 -3.68 -16.90 7.62
C LEU A 121 -2.98 -15.88 8.55
N PHE A 122 -3.48 -14.65 8.63
CA PHE A 122 -2.84 -13.55 9.36
C PHE A 122 -3.54 -13.18 10.66
N THR A 123 -4.41 -14.04 11.19
CA THR A 123 -5.09 -13.78 12.48
C THR A 123 -4.11 -13.55 13.63
N HIS A 124 -2.91 -14.14 13.56
CA HIS A 124 -1.84 -13.94 14.55
C HIS A 124 -1.17 -12.56 14.51
N LEU A 125 -1.37 -11.81 13.42
CA LEU A 125 -0.86 -10.45 13.26
C LEU A 125 -1.94 -9.39 13.54
N ARG A 126 -3.19 -9.80 13.71
CA ARG A 126 -4.27 -8.87 14.07
C ARG A 126 -4.19 -8.52 15.54
N ASP A 127 -4.62 -7.31 15.85
CA ASP A 127 -4.80 -6.90 17.23
C ASP A 127 -5.98 -7.67 17.84
N THR A 128 -5.73 -8.44 18.92
CA THR A 128 -6.77 -9.22 19.62
C THR A 128 -7.39 -8.44 20.76
N SER A 129 -7.13 -7.14 20.86
CA SER A 129 -7.78 -6.23 21.80
C SER A 129 -9.30 -6.32 21.66
N ASP A 130 -9.97 -6.63 22.78
CA ASP A 130 -11.43 -6.84 22.86
C ASP A 130 -12.17 -5.62 22.26
N PRO A 131 -13.12 -5.80 21.31
CA PRO A 131 -13.88 -4.70 20.70
C PRO A 131 -14.68 -3.83 21.68
N GLN A 132 -14.65 -4.13 22.98
CA GLN A 132 -15.31 -3.37 24.05
C GLN A 132 -14.51 -2.13 24.52
N GLU A 133 -13.18 -2.08 24.42
CA GLU A 133 -12.39 -0.97 25.00
C GLU A 133 -12.11 0.20 24.05
N HIS A 134 -12.35 0.06 22.74
CA HIS A 134 -12.18 1.16 21.76
C HIS A 134 -13.48 1.92 21.43
N GLN A 135 -14.52 1.81 22.26
CA GLN A 135 -15.76 2.59 22.06
C GLN A 135 -15.65 4.08 22.44
N GLN A 136 -14.48 4.57 22.85
CA GLN A 136 -14.29 5.99 23.06
C GLN A 136 -13.11 6.47 22.23
N THR A 137 -13.42 7.44 21.38
CA THR A 137 -12.54 8.18 20.46
C THR A 137 -11.95 7.38 19.30
N GLU A 138 -12.75 7.14 18.26
CA GLU A 138 -12.39 7.60 16.91
C GLU A 138 -13.59 7.47 15.96
N HIS A 139 -14.20 8.61 15.67
CA HIS A 139 -15.18 8.74 14.60
C HIS A 139 -14.41 8.71 13.27
N ASN A 140 -13.91 7.55 12.85
CA ASN A 140 -13.43 7.36 11.49
C ASN A 140 -14.66 7.28 10.58
N LYS A 141 -15.20 8.45 10.26
CA LYS A 141 -16.23 8.62 9.25
C LYS A 141 -15.56 8.44 7.89
N ASP A 142 -15.34 7.18 7.51
CA ASP A 142 -15.31 6.77 6.10
C ASP A 142 -16.69 7.10 5.53
N TYR A 143 -16.93 8.38 5.27
CA TYR A 143 -18.13 8.79 4.59
C TYR A 143 -18.04 8.25 3.17
N ASN A 144 -19.12 7.62 2.73
CA ASN A 144 -19.27 7.29 1.33
C ASN A 144 -19.28 8.61 0.52
N LEU A 145 -18.15 8.93 -0.13
CA LEU A 145 -17.95 10.15 -0.92
C LEU A 145 -19.05 10.34 -1.97
N SER A 146 -19.52 9.25 -2.57
CA SER A 146 -20.63 9.30 -3.53
C SER A 146 -21.94 9.77 -2.88
N ALA A 147 -22.19 9.43 -1.61
CA ALA A 147 -23.35 9.88 -0.86
C ALA A 147 -23.23 11.35 -0.43
N LEU A 148 -22.03 11.79 -0.02
CA LEU A 148 -21.76 13.20 0.29
C LEU A 148 -21.92 14.10 -0.93
N LEU A 149 -21.37 13.69 -2.08
CA LEU A 149 -21.53 14.43 -3.34
C LEU A 149 -22.99 14.48 -3.81
N SER A 150 -23.74 13.39 -3.62
CA SER A 150 -25.17 13.34 -3.93
C SER A 150 -26.02 14.24 -3.02
N ALA A 151 -25.56 14.49 -1.80
CA ALA A 151 -26.23 15.31 -0.80
C ALA A 151 -25.73 16.77 -0.75
N ALA A 152 -24.73 17.12 -1.58
CA ALA A 152 -24.19 18.47 -1.63
C ALA A 152 -25.27 19.48 -2.06
N GLN A 153 -25.41 20.56 -1.27
CA GLN A 153 -26.46 21.57 -1.48
C GLN A 153 -26.10 22.60 -2.55
N SER A 154 -24.81 22.72 -2.88
CA SER A 154 -24.32 23.64 -3.89
C SER A 154 -23.07 23.07 -4.57
N ARG A 155 -22.72 23.64 -5.73
CA ARG A 155 -21.55 23.21 -6.51
C ARG A 155 -20.26 23.57 -5.82
N GLU A 156 -20.25 24.70 -5.11
CA GLU A 156 -19.14 25.17 -4.29
C GLU A 156 -18.85 24.19 -3.14
N ILE A 157 -19.90 23.68 -2.49
CA ILE A 157 -19.77 22.67 -1.43
C ILE A 157 -19.26 21.34 -2.03
N ALA A 158 -19.78 20.92 -3.18
CA ALA A 158 -19.30 19.72 -3.86
C ALA A 158 -17.83 19.83 -4.28
N ALA A 159 -17.40 21.01 -4.76
CA ALA A 159 -16.01 21.29 -5.15
C ALA A 159 -15.09 21.26 -3.93
N ALA A 160 -15.48 21.88 -2.81
CA ALA A 160 -14.69 21.85 -1.58
C ALA A 160 -14.54 20.42 -1.01
N LEU A 161 -15.60 19.62 -0.99
CA LEU A 161 -15.56 18.22 -0.57
C LEU A 161 -14.69 17.36 -1.49
N THR A 162 -14.79 17.59 -2.80
CA THR A 162 -13.97 16.91 -3.81
C THR A 162 -12.50 17.28 -3.65
N GLN A 163 -12.21 18.56 -3.38
CA GLN A 163 -10.86 19.06 -3.18
C GLN A 163 -10.20 18.42 -1.95
N ASP A 164 -10.89 18.40 -0.82
CA ASP A 164 -10.42 17.73 0.40
C ASP A 164 -10.17 16.23 0.17
N ALA A 165 -11.08 15.56 -0.55
CA ALA A 165 -10.94 14.14 -0.85
C ALA A 165 -9.75 13.84 -1.77
N ILE A 166 -9.55 14.65 -2.83
CA ILE A 166 -8.42 14.50 -3.74
C ILE A 166 -7.11 14.84 -3.01
N GLN A 167 -7.09 15.87 -2.15
CA GLN A 167 -5.92 16.21 -1.34
C GLN A 167 -5.50 15.03 -0.45
N LYS A 168 -6.45 14.44 0.28
CA LYS A 168 -6.20 13.27 1.12
C LYS A 168 -5.76 12.05 0.32
N GLN A 169 -6.37 11.83 -0.85
CA GLN A 169 -5.97 10.73 -1.72
C GLN A 169 -4.56 10.92 -2.30
N LEU A 170 -4.20 12.14 -2.69
CA LEU A 170 -2.85 12.47 -3.15
C LEU A 170 -1.84 12.39 -2.01
N ALA A 171 -2.18 12.87 -0.82
CA ALA A 171 -1.35 12.72 0.38
C ALA A 171 -1.14 11.23 0.71
N TYR A 172 -2.16 10.39 0.56
CA TYR A 172 -2.03 8.93 0.71
C TYR A 172 -1.12 8.31 -0.36
N MET A 173 -1.30 8.68 -1.63
CA MET A 173 -0.54 8.14 -2.76
C MET A 173 0.93 8.61 -2.79
N ILE A 174 1.21 9.83 -2.33
CA ILE A 174 2.52 10.51 -2.48
C ILE A 174 3.22 10.71 -1.10
N ASN A 175 2.52 10.47 0.02
CA ASN A 175 3.02 10.57 1.40
C ASN A 175 3.68 11.91 1.77
N TYR A 176 3.05 13.02 1.38
CA TYR A 176 3.38 14.37 1.83
C TYR A 176 2.51 14.78 3.04
N SER A 177 3.03 15.70 3.87
CA SER A 177 2.28 16.39 4.93
C SER A 177 1.06 17.13 4.35
N GLU A 178 -0.08 17.15 5.06
CA GLU A 178 -1.29 17.90 4.64
C GLU A 178 -1.02 19.42 4.46
N ASP A 179 0.04 19.93 5.10
CA ASP A 179 0.38 21.37 5.17
C ASP A 179 1.33 21.88 4.08
N ASP A 180 2.08 21.00 3.45
CA ASP A 180 2.71 21.34 2.19
C ASP A 180 1.75 20.86 1.11
N ILE A 181 1.47 21.68 0.11
CA ILE A 181 1.46 21.26 -1.29
C ILE A 181 0.46 22.09 -2.15
N ASP A 182 1.03 22.64 -3.23
CA ASP A 182 0.36 22.98 -4.49
C ASP A 182 0.47 21.76 -5.46
N SER A 183 -0.30 20.68 -5.20
CA SER A 183 0.03 19.25 -5.54
C SER A 183 -0.02 18.91 -6.98
N VAL A 184 -0.90 19.63 -7.66
CA VAL A 184 -1.18 19.45 -9.06
C VAL A 184 0.03 19.85 -9.91
N LYS A 185 0.93 20.71 -9.38
CA LYS A 185 2.19 21.05 -10.05
C LYS A 185 3.23 19.93 -10.01
N SER A 186 3.17 19.03 -9.02
CA SER A 186 4.15 17.94 -8.85
C SER A 186 3.86 16.70 -9.71
N ILE A 187 2.68 16.60 -10.34
CA ILE A 187 2.29 15.47 -11.22
C ILE A 187 2.82 15.66 -12.65
N LYS A 188 3.65 16.69 -12.89
CA LYS A 188 4.15 17.04 -14.23
C LYS A 188 5.62 16.62 -14.39
N GLY A 189 5.86 15.56 -15.15
CA GLY A 189 7.11 15.38 -15.91
C GLY A 189 7.98 14.15 -15.63
N SER A 190 7.59 13.20 -14.78
CA SER A 190 8.36 11.97 -14.49
C SER A 190 7.61 10.66 -14.82
N GLU A 191 8.32 9.55 -15.08
CA GLU A 191 7.70 8.22 -15.30
C GLU A 191 6.93 7.72 -14.06
N VAL A 192 7.31 8.18 -12.86
CA VAL A 192 6.62 7.92 -11.59
C VAL A 192 5.25 8.62 -11.57
N ASP A 193 5.13 9.77 -12.22
CA ASP A 193 3.90 10.57 -12.26
C ASP A 193 2.78 9.88 -13.06
N SER A 194 3.13 9.04 -14.05
CA SER A 194 2.14 8.34 -14.88
C SER A 194 1.43 7.21 -14.13
N ILE A 195 2.11 6.57 -13.17
CA ILE A 195 1.52 5.52 -12.32
C ILE A 195 0.55 6.15 -11.33
N VAL A 196 0.98 7.23 -10.66
CA VAL A 196 0.15 7.99 -9.71
C VAL A 196 -1.07 8.57 -10.43
N ALA A 197 -0.91 9.11 -11.64
CA ALA A 197 -2.03 9.62 -12.44
C ALA A 197 -3.04 8.52 -12.81
N MET A 198 -2.57 7.32 -13.18
CA MET A 198 -3.46 6.22 -13.54
C MET A 198 -4.22 5.66 -12.32
N GLU A 199 -3.55 5.59 -11.17
CA GLU A 199 -4.18 5.17 -9.92
C GLU A 199 -5.20 6.22 -9.45
N LEU A 200 -4.85 7.50 -9.52
CA LEU A 200 -5.76 8.61 -9.23
C LEU A 200 -6.99 8.56 -10.13
N ARG A 201 -6.84 8.38 -11.44
CA ARG A 201 -7.96 8.24 -12.37
C ARG A 201 -8.88 7.08 -11.99
N THR A 202 -8.30 5.93 -11.69
CA THR A 202 -9.05 4.73 -11.29
C THR A 202 -9.86 5.01 -10.02
N TRP A 203 -9.27 5.72 -9.06
CA TRP A 203 -9.93 6.14 -7.83
C TRP A 203 -11.05 7.17 -8.08
N LEU A 204 -10.81 8.20 -8.89
CA LEU A 204 -11.80 9.23 -9.25
C LEU A 204 -13.06 8.61 -9.90
N VAL A 205 -12.88 7.64 -10.81
CA VAL A 205 -14.00 6.92 -11.43
C VAL A 205 -14.77 6.10 -10.41
N LYS A 206 -14.06 5.42 -9.50
CA LYS A 206 -14.65 4.50 -8.52
C LYS A 206 -15.39 5.22 -7.41
N GLU A 207 -14.75 6.20 -6.77
CA GLU A 207 -15.24 6.86 -5.55
C GLU A 207 -16.03 8.14 -5.85
N LEU A 208 -15.61 8.91 -6.86
CA LEU A 208 -16.23 10.19 -7.22
C LEU A 208 -17.09 10.10 -8.50
N GLY A 209 -17.08 8.98 -9.21
CA GLY A 209 -17.91 8.77 -10.39
C GLY A 209 -17.57 9.69 -11.56
N ALA A 210 -16.36 10.23 -11.58
CA ALA A 210 -15.85 11.17 -12.58
C ALA A 210 -14.86 10.46 -13.51
N ASP A 211 -15.19 10.38 -14.80
CA ASP A 211 -14.30 9.85 -15.82
C ASP A 211 -13.58 11.01 -16.52
N ILE A 212 -12.29 11.14 -16.21
CA ILE A 212 -11.45 12.21 -16.71
C ILE A 212 -10.36 11.63 -17.60
N THR A 213 -10.04 12.31 -18.71
CA THR A 213 -8.98 11.88 -19.61
C THR A 213 -7.59 12.24 -19.07
N MET A 214 -6.57 11.45 -19.41
CA MET A 214 -5.18 11.74 -19.02
C MET A 214 -4.69 13.10 -19.55
N THR A 215 -5.18 13.52 -20.71
CA THR A 215 -4.86 14.83 -21.30
C THR A 215 -5.36 15.95 -20.40
N ASP A 216 -6.59 15.84 -19.91
CA ASP A 216 -7.18 16.81 -18.98
C ASP A 216 -6.40 16.83 -17.67
N MET A 217 -5.97 15.65 -17.19
CA MET A 217 -5.18 15.54 -15.96
C MET A 217 -3.86 16.31 -15.99
N MET A 218 -3.20 16.35 -17.15
CA MET A 218 -1.94 17.09 -17.32
C MET A 218 -2.14 18.60 -17.49
N THR A 219 -3.36 19.06 -17.78
CA THR A 219 -3.64 20.48 -18.05
C THR A 219 -3.93 21.32 -16.81
N TRP A 220 -4.23 20.70 -15.67
CA TRP A 220 -4.64 21.47 -14.49
C TRP A 220 -3.50 22.27 -13.87
N GLY A 221 -3.85 23.49 -13.42
CA GLY A 221 -2.92 24.43 -12.80
C GLY A 221 -2.93 24.35 -11.26
N SER A 222 -4.07 23.95 -10.69
CA SER A 222 -4.30 23.88 -9.24
C SER A 222 -5.25 22.74 -8.85
N LEU A 223 -5.28 22.42 -7.55
CA LEU A 223 -6.21 21.43 -6.99
C LEU A 223 -7.67 21.88 -7.08
N ALA A 224 -7.93 23.18 -7.06
CA ALA A 224 -9.25 23.75 -7.26
C ALA A 224 -9.77 23.47 -8.68
N ASP A 225 -8.95 23.68 -9.71
CA ASP A 225 -9.34 23.43 -11.12
C ASP A 225 -9.68 21.96 -11.36
N LEU A 226 -8.89 21.06 -10.77
CA LEU A 226 -9.10 19.62 -10.81
C LEU A 226 -10.43 19.24 -10.12
N SER A 227 -10.68 19.80 -8.95
CA SER A 227 -11.89 19.52 -8.17
C SER A 227 -13.15 20.00 -8.89
N GLU A 228 -13.12 21.18 -9.51
CA GLU A 228 -14.22 21.65 -10.35
C GLU A 228 -14.46 20.74 -11.56
N SER A 229 -13.38 20.30 -12.23
CA SER A 229 -13.48 19.38 -13.38
C SER A 229 -14.11 18.03 -12.98
N VAL A 230 -13.73 17.50 -11.81
CA VAL A 230 -14.32 16.28 -11.23
C VAL A 230 -15.80 16.49 -10.92
N VAL A 231 -16.17 17.60 -10.29
CA VAL A 231 -17.59 17.92 -10.02
C VAL A 231 -18.41 18.00 -11.30
N ASN A 232 -17.84 18.50 -12.40
CA ASN A 232 -18.52 18.65 -13.68
C ASN A 232 -18.75 17.32 -14.41
N SER A 233 -17.84 16.38 -14.23
CA SER A 233 -17.86 15.06 -14.86
C SER A 233 -18.46 13.98 -13.97
N SER A 234 -18.62 14.25 -12.67
CA SER A 234 -19.15 13.31 -11.69
C SER A 234 -20.64 13.02 -11.93
N LYS A 235 -20.98 11.75 -12.05
CA LYS A 235 -22.37 11.27 -12.06
C LYS A 235 -23.06 11.32 -10.70
N PHE A 236 -22.34 11.62 -9.63
CA PHE A 236 -22.87 11.66 -8.26
C PHE A 236 -23.32 13.06 -7.84
N VAL A 237 -22.82 14.11 -8.48
CA VAL A 237 -23.25 15.48 -8.19
C VAL A 237 -24.62 15.73 -8.84
N ARG A 238 -25.61 16.14 -8.03
CA ARG A 238 -26.99 16.38 -8.46
C ARG A 238 -27.40 17.85 -8.52
N VAL A 239 -26.47 18.75 -8.22
CA VAL A 239 -26.71 20.21 -8.27
C VAL A 239 -26.85 20.63 -9.75
N SER A 240 -27.88 21.39 -10.09
CA SER A 240 -28.17 21.80 -11.48
C SER A 240 -27.04 22.65 -12.09
N LYS A 241 -26.81 22.50 -13.40
CA LYS A 241 -25.84 23.28 -14.19
C LYS A 241 -26.06 24.78 -14.12
#